data_AF-A0A4R5MHK1-F1
#
_entry.id   AF-A0A4R5MHK1-F1
#
_cell.length_a   1.000
_cell.length_b   1.000
_cell.length_c   1.000
_cell.angle_alpha   90.00
_cell.angle_beta   90.00
_cell.angle_gamma   90.00
#
_symmetry.space_group_name_H-M   'P 1'
#
loop_
_entity.id
_entity.type
_entity.pdbx_description
1 polymer ?
#
loop_
_entity_poly.entity_id
_entity_poly.type
_entity_poly.pdbx_seq_one_letter_code
_entity_poly.pdbx_strand_id
1 'polypeptide(L)'
;MIMQEPFDIEVGETHYAVFPEGNDTYTIFKDGKEYVQVLKDTASIWLKMDEKTELPIFDEDKEVNEIGKAIEAYVPEVEEEDDEQANLN
;
A
#
# COMPACT_ATOMS: atom_id res chain seq x y z
N MET A 1 0.99 -17.12 -2.60
CA MET A 1 1.00 -15.66 -2.74
C MET A 1 0.32 -15.13 -1.51
N ILE A 2 1.04 -14.44 -0.63
CA ILE A 2 0.43 -13.80 0.54
C ILE A 2 -0.03 -12.44 0.02
N MET A 3 -1.32 -12.31 -0.29
CA MET A 3 -1.92 -11.00 -0.55
C MET A 3 -2.05 -10.31 0.80
N GLN A 4 -1.47 -9.12 0.91
CA GLN A 4 -1.71 -8.25 2.05
C GLN A 4 -3.18 -7.79 2.01
N GLU A 5 -3.85 -7.82 3.16
CA GLU A 5 -5.21 -7.29 3.27
C GLU A 5 -5.22 -5.77 3.01
N PRO A 6 -6.34 -5.19 2.54
CA PRO A 6 -6.47 -3.75 2.43
C PRO A 6 -6.25 -3.06 3.78
N PHE A 7 -5.61 -1.90 3.75
CA PHE A 7 -5.27 -1.15 4.95
C PHE A 7 -5.34 0.35 4.71
N ASP A 8 -5.47 1.11 5.79
CA ASP A 8 -5.49 2.57 5.73
C ASP A 8 -4.10 3.14 6.05
N ILE A 9 -3.77 4.24 5.37
CA ILE A 9 -2.56 5.03 5.62
C ILE A 9 -2.93 6.51 5.78
N GLU A 10 -2.07 7.23 6.50
CA GLU A 10 -2.18 8.68 6.68
C GLU A 10 -0.97 9.36 6.04
N VAL A 11 -1.24 10.31 5.15
CA VAL A 11 -0.20 11.16 4.54
C VAL A 11 -0.57 12.61 4.80
N GLY A 12 0.15 13.23 5.76
CA GLY A 12 -0.16 14.58 6.23
C GLY A 12 -1.50 14.63 6.95
N GLU A 13 -2.46 15.37 6.39
CA GLU A 13 -3.84 15.50 6.92
C GLU A 13 -4.86 14.67 6.11
N THR A 14 -4.38 13.84 5.17
CA THR A 14 -5.25 13.05 4.30
C THR A 14 -5.15 11.57 4.63
N HIS A 15 -6.32 10.92 4.72
CA HIS A 15 -6.44 9.47 4.89
C HIS A 15 -6.65 8.81 3.53
N TYR A 16 -5.93 7.72 3.29
CA TYR A 16 -6.07 6.91 2.09
C TYR A 16 -6.33 5.47 2.47
N ALA A 17 -7.19 4.79 1.72
CA ALA A 17 -7.33 3.36 1.79
C ALA A 17 -6.51 2.72 0.65
N VAL A 18 -5.70 1.73 1.00
CA VAL A 18 -4.77 1.04 0.10
C VAL A 18 -5.26 -0.37 -0.11
N PHE A 19 -5.42 -0.75 -1.38
CA PHE A 19 -5.84 -2.08 -1.80
C PHE A 19 -4.69 -2.73 -2.58
N PRO A 20 -3.94 -3.65 -1.97
CA PRO A 20 -2.91 -4.40 -2.67
C PRO A 20 -3.53 -5.33 -3.73
N GLU A 21 -3.11 -5.21 -4.99
CA GLU A 21 -3.58 -6.09 -6.08
C GLU A 21 -2.59 -7.21 -6.39
N GLY A 22 -1.39 -7.13 -5.83
CA GLY A 22 -0.27 -8.02 -6.12
C GLY A 22 0.62 -7.46 -7.22
N ASN A 23 1.74 -8.15 -7.50
CA ASN A 23 2.78 -7.70 -8.44
C ASN A 23 3.26 -6.26 -8.16
N ASP A 24 3.38 -5.89 -6.88
CA ASP A 24 3.83 -4.56 -6.46
C ASP A 24 2.90 -3.41 -6.91
N THR A 25 1.64 -3.74 -7.26
CA THR A 25 0.58 -2.79 -7.62
C THR A 25 -0.41 -2.59 -6.47
N TYR A 26 -0.81 -1.33 -6.27
CA TYR A 26 -1.72 -0.91 -5.21
C TYR A 26 -2.74 0.10 -5.75
N THR A 27 -4.01 -0.10 -5.44
CA THR A 27 -5.08 0.85 -5.75
C THR A 27 -5.37 1.72 -4.53
N ILE A 28 -5.33 3.03 -4.73
CA ILE A 28 -5.47 4.03 -3.67
C ILE A 28 -6.83 4.69 -3.76
N PHE A 29 -7.53 4.73 -2.64
CA PHE A 29 -8.80 5.43 -2.48
C PHE A 29 -8.62 6.63 -1.56
N LYS A 30 -9.23 7.75 -1.93
CA LYS A 30 -9.24 9.00 -1.17
C LYS A 30 -10.69 9.41 -0.93
N ASP A 31 -11.07 9.62 0.32
CA ASP A 31 -12.45 9.97 0.71
C ASP A 31 -13.52 9.01 0.14
N GLY A 32 -13.19 7.72 0.07
CA GLY A 32 -14.08 6.67 -0.45
C GLY A 32 -14.24 6.65 -1.98
N LYS A 33 -13.41 7.39 -2.72
CA LYS A 33 -13.35 7.34 -4.19
C LYS A 33 -12.00 6.83 -4.65
N GLU A 34 -12.01 6.04 -5.72
CA GLU A 34 -10.78 5.63 -6.39
C GLU A 34 -10.00 6.87 -6.83
N TYR A 35 -8.76 6.97 -6.38
CA TYR A 35 -7.93 8.14 -6.61
C TYR A 35 -6.89 7.87 -7.69
N VAL A 36 -6.08 6.82 -7.47
CA VAL A 36 -4.98 6.46 -8.36
C VAL A 36 -4.54 5.03 -8.09
N GLN A 37 -4.03 4.37 -9.12
CA GLN A 37 -3.29 3.12 -8.96
C GLN A 37 -1.79 3.42 -9.04
N VAL A 38 -1.01 2.81 -8.15
CA VAL A 38 0.44 3.01 -8.04
C VAL A 38 1.16 1.68 -8.17
N LEU A 39 2.30 1.72 -8.84
CA LEU A 39 3.20 0.59 -9.03
C LEU A 39 4.53 0.91 -8.34
N LYS A 40 4.99 -0.01 -7.51
CA LYS A 40 6.34 0.05 -6.95
C LYS A 40 7.32 -0.54 -7.97
N ASP A 41 7.97 0.34 -8.73
CA ASP A 41 8.94 -0.03 -9.78
C ASP A 41 10.30 -0.42 -9.18
N THR A 42 10.79 0.38 -8.22
CA THR A 42 12.02 0.09 -7.48
C THR A 42 11.85 0.41 -6.00
N ALA A 43 12.83 0.05 -5.18
CA ALA A 43 12.80 0.32 -3.73
C ALA A 43 12.71 1.80 -3.34
N SER A 44 12.80 2.74 -4.29
CA SER A 44 12.74 4.18 -4.00
C SER A 44 11.83 4.95 -4.94
N ILE A 45 11.19 4.29 -5.91
CA ILE A 45 10.40 4.95 -6.94
C ILE A 45 9.02 4.30 -7.02
N TRP A 46 8.01 5.14 -6.87
CA TRP A 46 6.61 4.81 -7.04
C TRP A 46 6.09 5.50 -8.30
N LEU A 47 5.52 4.71 -9.21
CA LEU A 47 4.99 5.19 -10.47
C LEU A 47 3.47 5.20 -10.41
N LYS A 48 2.88 6.25 -10.97
CA LYS A 48 1.44 6.33 -11.20
C LYS A 48 1.06 5.47 -12.39
N MET A 49 -0.02 4.72 -12.30
CA MET A 49 -0.59 4.01 -13.45
C MET A 49 -1.60 4.91 -14.17
N ASP A 50 -1.58 4.86 -15.50
CA ASP A 50 -2.56 5.54 -16.35
C ASP A 50 -3.87 4.73 -16.40
N GLU A 51 -4.98 5.34 -16.00
CA GLU A 51 -6.30 4.69 -15.95
C GLU A 51 -6.83 4.21 -17.31
N LYS A 52 -6.32 4.74 -18.43
CA LYS A 52 -6.83 4.43 -19.77
C LYS A 52 -5.99 3.39 -20.49
N THR A 53 -4.69 3.43 -20.27
CA THR A 53 -3.71 2.61 -20.97
C THR A 53 -3.14 1.51 -20.11
N GLU A 54 -3.37 1.56 -18.79
CA GLU A 54 -2.80 0.63 -17.79
C GLU A 54 -1.27 0.60 -17.85
N LEU A 55 -0.66 1.71 -18.26
CA LEU A 55 0.79 1.87 -18.36
C LEU A 55 1.31 2.75 -17.22
N PRO A 56 2.51 2.45 -16.68
CA PRO A 56 3.15 3.33 -15.71
C PRO A 56 3.54 4.65 -16.37
N ILE A 57 3.11 5.75 -15.76
CA ILE A 57 3.47 7.11 -16.10
C ILE A 57 4.74 7.46 -15.32
N PHE A 58 5.81 7.74 -16.06
CA PHE A 58 7.07 8.24 -15.52
C PHE A 58 6.98 9.75 -15.30
N ASP A 59 6.16 10.15 -14.34
CA ASP A 59 6.06 11.53 -13.88
C ASP A 59 6.31 11.61 -12.37
N GLU A 60 7.04 12.64 -11.94
CA GLU A 60 7.35 12.83 -10.53
C GLU A 60 6.12 13.41 -9.80
N ASP A 61 5.26 12.51 -9.32
CA ASP A 61 4.15 12.88 -8.47
C ASP A 61 4.57 12.79 -7.00
N LYS A 62 4.66 13.97 -6.36
CA LYS A 62 5.05 14.06 -4.95
C LYS A 62 4.08 13.32 -4.04
N GLU A 63 2.78 13.37 -4.32
CA GLU A 63 1.76 12.70 -3.50
C GLU A 63 1.90 11.18 -3.63
N VAL A 64 2.10 10.66 -4.84
CA VAL A 64 2.35 9.22 -5.08
C VAL A 64 3.59 8.72 -4.35
N ASN A 65 4.67 9.48 -4.36
CA ASN A 65 5.89 9.11 -3.64
C ASN A 65 5.69 9.10 -2.12
N GLU A 66 4.91 10.04 -1.56
CA GLU A 66 4.61 10.06 -0.13
C GLU A 66 3.65 8.92 0.27
N ILE A 67 2.65 8.61 -0.56
CA ILE A 67 1.80 7.42 -0.41
C ILE A 67 2.65 6.16 -0.41
N GLY A 68 3.56 6.04 -1.38
CA GLY A 68 4.47 4.91 -1.48
C GLY A 68 5.32 4.68 -0.24
N LYS A 69 5.90 5.75 0.32
CA LYS A 69 6.64 5.69 1.59
C LYS A 69 5.77 5.25 2.75
N ALA A 70 4.52 5.74 2.82
CA ALA A 70 3.59 5.35 3.87
C ALA A 70 3.19 3.87 3.74
N ILE A 71 3.03 3.35 2.51
CA ILE A 71 2.82 1.92 2.26
C ILE A 71 4.02 1.09 2.74
N GLU A 72 5.26 1.51 2.47
CA GLU A 72 6.45 0.79 2.95
C GLU A 72 6.63 0.86 4.47
N ALA A 73 6.21 1.95 5.08
CA ALA A 73 6.26 2.13 6.52
C ALA A 73 5.12 1.40 7.25
N TYR A 74 4.07 0.98 6.53
CA TYR A 74 2.99 0.22 7.10
C TYR A 74 3.48 -1.16 7.53
N VAL A 75 3.49 -1.38 8.84
CA VAL A 75 3.72 -2.70 9.44
C VAL A 75 2.34 -3.22 9.82
N PRO A 76 1.86 -4.32 9.20
CA PRO A 76 0.62 -4.93 9.65
C PRO A 76 0.78 -5.28 11.12
N GLU A 77 -0.21 -4.92 11.95
CA GLU A 77 -0.28 -5.45 13.30
C GLU A 77 -0.30 -6.97 13.17
N VAL A 78 0.81 -7.63 13.53
CA VAL A 78 0.79 -9.05 13.78
C VAL A 78 -0.12 -9.20 14.99
N GLU A 79 -1.32 -9.73 14.80
CA GLU A 79 -2.04 -10.35 15.91
C GLU A 79 -1.05 -11.34 16.50
N GLU A 80 -0.54 -11.06 17.71
CA GLU A 80 0.25 -12.04 18.43
C GLU A 80 -0.65 -13.28 18.58
N GLU A 81 -0.39 -14.33 17.80
CA GLU A 81 -0.94 -15.64 18.08
C GLU A 81 -0.42 -16.02 19.47
N ASP A 82 -1.27 -15.79 20.46
CA ASP A 82 -1.07 -16.05 21.88
C ASP A 82 -1.01 -17.59 22.10
N ASP A 83 0.00 -18.26 21.56
CA ASP A 83 0.29 -19.68 21.81
C ASP A 83 1.07 -19.81 23.13
N GLU A 84 0.48 -19.30 24.21
CA GLU A 84 0.88 -19.61 25.57
C GLU A 84 0.38 -21.02 25.95
N GLN A 85 1.33 -21.87 26.32
CA GLN A 85 1.21 -23.07 27.19
C GLN A 85 1.17 -24.46 26.53
N ALA A 86 2.33 -25.12 26.50
CA ALA A 86 2.45 -26.51 26.95
C ALA A 86 3.89 -26.87 27.39
N ASN A 87 4.42 -26.21 28.43
CA ASN A 87 5.42 -26.85 29.29
C ASN A 87 4.67 -27.73 30.30
N LEU A 88 4.40 -28.99 29.91
CA LEU A 88 4.05 -30.05 30.85
C LEU A 88 5.34 -30.79 31.21
N ASN A 89 5.75 -30.60 32.46
CA ASN A 89 6.84 -31.31 33.16
C ASN A 89 6.69 -32.83 33.10
#